data_AF-A0A520ILK4-F1
#
_entry.id   AF-A0A520ILK4-F1
#
_cell.length_a   1.000
_cell.length_b   1.000
_cell.length_c   1.000
_cell.angle_alpha   90.00
_cell.angle_beta   90.00
_cell.angle_gamma   90.00
#
_symmetry.space_group_name_H-M   'P 1'
#
loop_
_entity.id
_entity.type
_entity.pdbx_description
1 polymer ?
#
loop_
_entity_poly.entity_id
_entity_poly.type
_entity_poly.pdbx_seq_one_letter_code
_entity_poly.pdbx_strand_id
1 'polypeptide(L)'
;MTFQGWILILGFVAILLALTKPVGAWLFTLYEGRRTPLHIVLGPVERGFYKLAGIDPDAEQGWRRYALHMLLFNVALMAFTYAVLRLQGVLPGNPQGLAGLSPNLAFNTAISFTTNTNWQSYGGESTMSNLSQMLGLTIHNFLSAATGIALAFALFRGFARRESAKQRES
;
A
#
# COMPACT_ATOMS: atom_id res chain seq x y z
N MET A 1 -24.62 12.08 -25.82
CA MET A 1 -23.30 12.56 -25.32
C MET A 1 -23.25 14.07 -25.50
N THR A 2 -23.09 14.84 -24.43
CA THR A 2 -23.09 16.31 -24.48
C THR A 2 -21.69 16.86 -24.76
N PHE A 3 -21.58 18.05 -25.34
CA PHE A 3 -20.30 18.73 -25.59
C PHE A 3 -19.47 18.91 -24.30
N GLN A 4 -20.13 19.23 -23.19
CA GLN A 4 -19.52 19.31 -21.87
C GLN A 4 -18.90 17.98 -21.40
N GLY A 5 -19.56 16.84 -21.69
CA GLY A 5 -19.03 15.52 -21.37
C GLY A 5 -17.72 15.21 -22.11
N TRP A 6 -17.65 15.59 -23.38
CA TRP A 6 -16.42 15.43 -24.17
C TRP A 6 -15.26 16.28 -23.65
N ILE A 7 -15.53 17.53 -23.27
CA ILE A 7 -14.51 18.40 -22.67
C ILE A 7 -13.98 17.81 -21.35
N LEU A 8 -14.85 17.28 -20.50
CA LEU A 8 -14.45 16.64 -19.24
C LEU A 8 -13.55 15.42 -19.47
N ILE A 9 -13.90 14.54 -20.40
CA ILE A 9 -13.11 13.36 -20.73
C ILE A 9 -11.73 13.77 -21.27
N LEU A 10 -11.69 14.70 -22.23
CA LEU A 10 -10.44 15.16 -22.82
C LEU A 10 -9.56 15.87 -21.79
N GLY A 11 -10.14 16.72 -20.95
CA GLY A 11 -9.44 17.39 -19.85
C GLY A 11 -8.87 16.39 -18.85
N PHE A 12 -9.66 15.40 -18.42
CA PHE A 12 -9.21 14.35 -17.52
C PHE A 12 -8.04 13.55 -18.10
N VAL A 13 -8.16 13.07 -19.34
CA VAL A 13 -7.09 12.29 -19.99
C VAL A 13 -5.83 13.13 -20.18
N ALA A 14 -5.97 14.40 -20.59
CA ALA A 14 -4.82 15.30 -20.75
C ALA A 14 -4.05 15.50 -19.44
N ILE A 15 -4.76 15.77 -18.34
CA ILE A 15 -4.15 15.92 -17.00
C ILE A 15 -3.53 14.61 -16.53
N LEU A 16 -4.23 13.48 -16.71
CA LEU A 16 -3.73 12.15 -16.35
C LEU A 16 -2.40 11.85 -17.05
N LEU A 17 -2.32 12.06 -18.37
CA LEU A 17 -1.10 11.82 -19.14
C LEU A 17 0.02 12.79 -18.74
N ALA A 18 -0.31 14.06 -18.50
CA ALA A 18 0.65 15.06 -18.05
C ALA A 18 1.28 14.70 -16.70
N LEU A 19 0.51 14.11 -15.77
CA LEU A 19 0.99 13.66 -14.47
C LEU A 19 1.66 12.27 -14.52
N THR A 20 1.23 11.39 -15.42
CA THR A 20 1.77 10.03 -15.52
C THR A 20 3.26 10.03 -15.87
N LYS A 21 3.70 10.90 -16.78
CA LYS A 21 5.11 10.99 -17.19
C LYS A 21 6.07 11.35 -16.04
N PRO A 22 5.88 12.46 -15.28
CA PRO A 22 6.78 12.80 -14.17
C PRO A 22 6.72 11.78 -13.04
N VAL A 23 5.53 11.29 -12.67
CA VAL A 23 5.38 10.28 -11.60
C VAL A 23 6.03 8.96 -12.01
N GLY A 24 5.82 8.51 -13.25
CA GLY A 24 6.43 7.30 -13.79
C GLY A 24 7.96 7.37 -13.84
N ALA A 25 8.53 8.51 -14.28
CA ALA A 25 9.97 8.72 -14.29
C ALA A 25 10.57 8.70 -12.87
N TRP A 26 9.84 9.24 -11.88
CA TRP A 26 10.24 9.19 -10.48
C TRP A 26 10.18 7.76 -9.92
N LEU A 27 9.09 7.02 -10.17
CA LEU A 27 8.97 5.60 -9.77
C LEU A 27 10.05 4.73 -10.42
N PHE A 28 10.40 4.99 -11.69
CA PHE A 28 11.48 4.29 -12.37
C PHE A 28 12.85 4.56 -11.71
N THR A 29 13.09 5.81 -11.31
CA THR A 29 14.32 6.18 -10.58
C THR A 29 14.40 5.49 -9.22
N LEU A 30 13.28 5.36 -8.51
CA LEU A 30 13.18 4.61 -7.26
C LEU A 30 13.41 3.11 -7.47
N TYR A 31 12.82 2.55 -8.54
CA TYR A 31 13.00 1.15 -8.94
C TYR A 31 14.47 0.80 -9.22
N GLU A 32 15.22 1.68 -9.88
CA GLU A 32 16.65 1.51 -10.15
C GLU A 32 17.55 1.71 -8.92
N GLY A 33 16.97 2.11 -7.77
CA GLY A 33 17.74 2.39 -6.55
C GLY A 33 18.61 3.65 -6.67
N ARG A 34 18.33 4.54 -7.62
CA ARG A 34 19.08 5.80 -7.78
C ARG A 34 18.75 6.75 -6.64
N ARG A 35 19.76 7.46 -6.14
CA ARG A 35 19.55 8.49 -5.11
C ARG A 35 18.69 9.62 -5.66
N THR A 36 17.54 9.85 -5.02
CA THR A 36 16.67 10.99 -5.29
C THR A 36 16.98 12.14 -4.31
N PRO A 37 16.60 13.39 -4.63
CA PRO A 37 16.74 14.51 -3.69
C PRO A 37 16.04 14.25 -2.34
N LEU A 38 14.96 13.46 -2.34
CA LEU A 38 14.28 13.05 -1.10
C LEU A 38 15.16 12.20 -0.18
N HIS A 39 16.10 11.40 -0.71
CA HIS A 39 17.04 10.64 0.14
C HIS A 39 18.00 11.54 0.92
N ILE A 40 18.20 12.80 0.51
CA ILE A 40 19.05 13.73 1.27
C ILE A 40 18.38 14.07 2.62
N VAL A 41 17.06 14.28 2.59
CA VAL A 41 16.27 14.66 3.78
C VAL A 41 15.76 13.44 4.54
N LEU A 42 15.24 12.43 3.84
CA LEU A 42 14.61 11.25 4.44
C LEU A 42 15.58 10.08 4.64
N GLY A 43 16.73 10.07 3.98
CA GLY A 43 17.70 8.98 4.08
C GLY A 43 18.25 8.70 5.48
N PRO A 44 18.45 9.71 6.36
CA PRO A 44 18.79 9.45 7.76
C PRO A 44 17.66 8.78 8.55
N VAL A 45 16.41 9.17 8.28
CA VAL A 45 15.21 8.60 8.90
C VAL A 45 15.01 7.16 8.45
N GLU A 46 15.13 6.92 7.15
CA GLU A 46 15.09 5.60 6.52
C GLU A 46 16.13 4.65 7.11
N ARG A 47 17.39 5.09 7.23
CA ARG A 47 18.46 4.32 7.87
C ARG A 47 18.17 4.04 9.35
N GLY A 48 17.53 4.97 10.05
CA GLY A 48 17.05 4.77 11.41
C GLY A 48 16.03 3.63 11.49
N PHE A 49 15.01 3.65 10.63
CA PHE A 49 14.01 2.58 10.56
C PHE A 49 14.61 1.24 10.16
N TYR A 50 15.52 1.19 9.19
CA TYR A 50 16.22 -0.04 8.81
C TYR A 50 17.00 -0.62 9.98
N LYS A 51 17.75 0.22 10.71
CA LYS A 51 18.52 -0.23 11.88
C LYS A 51 17.60 -0.75 13.00
N LEU A 52 16.50 -0.07 13.28
CA LEU A 52 15.53 -0.49 14.30
C LEU A 52 14.81 -1.79 13.90
N ALA A 53 14.54 -1.99 12.62
CA ALA A 53 13.91 -3.19 12.08
C ALA A 53 14.91 -4.33 11.79
N GLY A 54 16.22 -4.11 11.96
CA GLY A 54 17.26 -5.07 11.59
C GLY A 54 17.31 -5.39 10.09
N ILE A 55 16.90 -4.44 9.24
CA ILE A 55 16.87 -4.58 7.78
C ILE A 55 18.23 -4.17 7.22
N ASP A 56 18.85 -5.06 6.46
CA ASP A 56 19.96 -4.74 5.58
C ASP A 56 19.41 -4.34 4.20
N PRO A 57 19.53 -3.06 3.79
CA PRO A 57 19.00 -2.59 2.51
C PRO A 57 19.78 -3.12 1.30
N ASP A 58 21.02 -3.57 1.48
CA ASP A 58 21.87 -4.06 0.39
C ASP A 58 21.70 -5.58 0.16
N ALA A 59 21.00 -6.26 1.07
CA ALA A 59 20.76 -7.69 0.97
C ALA A 59 19.71 -8.03 -0.11
N GLU A 60 20.12 -8.79 -1.12
CA GLU A 60 19.18 -9.31 -2.11
C GLU A 60 18.22 -10.36 -1.51
N GLN A 61 16.93 -10.27 -1.88
CA GLN A 61 15.93 -11.28 -1.53
C GLN A 61 15.55 -12.11 -2.76
N GLY A 62 15.66 -13.44 -2.63
CA GLY A 62 15.09 -14.36 -3.62
C GLY A 62 13.56 -14.31 -3.63
N TRP A 63 12.95 -14.66 -4.77
CA TRP A 63 11.49 -14.52 -4.98
C TRP A 63 10.63 -15.21 -3.92
N ARG A 64 11.04 -16.40 -3.45
CA ARG A 64 10.32 -17.16 -2.41
C ARG A 64 10.26 -16.40 -1.10
N ARG A 65 11.41 -15.84 -0.69
CA ARG A 65 11.53 -15.07 0.55
C ARG A 65 10.74 -13.78 0.45
N TYR A 66 10.82 -13.09 -0.69
CA TYR A 66 10.04 -11.88 -0.96
C TYR A 66 8.54 -12.14 -0.85
N ALA A 67 8.02 -13.15 -1.55
CA ALA A 67 6.60 -13.51 -1.52
C ALA A 67 6.12 -13.90 -0.13
N LEU A 68 6.91 -14.70 0.60
CA LEU A 68 6.57 -15.11 1.97
C LEU A 68 6.54 -13.91 2.93
N HIS A 69 7.55 -13.04 2.89
CA HIS A 69 7.58 -11.85 3.73
C HIS A 69 6.38 -10.94 3.46
N MET A 70 6.02 -10.73 2.19
CA MET A 70 4.85 -9.93 1.83
C MET A 70 3.55 -10.55 2.32
N LEU A 71 3.40 -11.88 2.19
CA LEU A 71 2.21 -12.58 2.67
C LEU A 71 2.09 -12.46 4.20
N LEU A 72 3.17 -12.74 4.92
CA LEU A 72 3.21 -12.62 6.38
C LEU A 72 2.90 -11.19 6.85
N PHE A 73 3.47 -10.19 6.17
CA PHE A 73 3.19 -8.78 6.46
C PHE A 73 1.70 -8.45 6.32
N ASN A 74 1.08 -8.86 5.21
CA ASN A 74 -0.34 -8.60 4.97
C ASN A 74 -1.26 -9.39 5.92
N VAL A 75 -0.91 -10.64 6.24
CA VAL A 75 -1.66 -11.43 7.22
C VAL A 75 -1.58 -10.81 8.62
N ALA A 76 -0.40 -10.36 9.04
CA ALA A 76 -0.23 -9.68 10.32
C ALA A 76 -1.02 -8.36 10.37
N LEU A 77 -1.00 -7.59 9.29
CA LEU A 77 -1.74 -6.33 9.18
C LEU A 77 -3.25 -6.56 9.19
N MET A 78 -3.73 -7.58 8.48
CA MET A 78 -5.14 -7.99 8.51
C MET A 78 -5.58 -8.40 9.91
N ALA A 79 -4.77 -9.22 10.60
CA ALA A 79 -5.06 -9.65 11.97
C ALA A 79 -5.08 -8.46 12.94
N PHE A 80 -4.15 -7.52 12.79
CA PHE A 80 -4.13 -6.26 13.54
C PHE A 80 -5.43 -5.47 13.33
N THR A 81 -5.83 -5.22 12.08
CA THR A 81 -7.07 -4.48 11.79
C THR A 81 -8.29 -5.23 12.30
N TYR A 82 -8.35 -6.56 12.14
CA TYR A 82 -9.43 -7.37 12.70
C TYR A 82 -9.55 -7.18 14.23
N ALA A 83 -8.42 -7.21 14.95
CA ALA A 83 -8.40 -6.99 16.39
C ALA A 83 -8.88 -5.57 16.76
N VAL A 84 -8.41 -4.54 16.05
CA VAL A 84 -8.88 -3.14 16.25
C VAL A 84 -10.39 -3.04 16.08
N LEU A 85 -10.96 -3.61 15.01
CA LEU A 85 -12.39 -3.56 14.74
C LEU A 85 -13.24 -4.33 15.76
N ARG A 86 -12.75 -5.49 16.22
CA ARG A 86 -13.42 -6.28 17.27
C ARG A 86 -13.37 -5.60 18.63
N LEU A 87 -12.28 -4.90 18.93
CA LEU A 87 -12.03 -4.26 20.21
C LEU A 87 -12.37 -2.77 20.23
N GLN A 88 -12.92 -2.20 19.14
CA GLN A 88 -13.14 -0.74 19.07
C GLN A 88 -13.98 -0.17 20.21
N GLY A 89 -14.86 -0.98 20.80
CA GLY A 89 -15.70 -0.56 21.94
C GLY A 89 -14.92 -0.26 23.23
N VAL A 90 -13.71 -0.81 23.37
CA VAL A 90 -12.83 -0.57 24.53
C VAL A 90 -11.60 0.26 24.19
N LEU A 91 -11.37 0.53 22.91
CA LEU A 91 -10.25 1.34 22.45
C LEU A 91 -10.56 2.85 22.59
N PRO A 92 -9.54 3.70 22.78
CA PRO A 92 -9.71 5.14 22.80
C PRO A 92 -10.16 5.67 21.44
N GLY A 93 -10.56 6.95 21.36
CA GLY A 93 -10.99 7.55 20.10
C GLY A 93 -12.38 7.11 19.63
N ASN A 94 -13.24 6.70 20.58
CA ASN A 94 -14.63 6.32 20.36
C ASN A 94 -15.59 7.23 21.17
N PRO A 95 -15.72 8.52 20.81
CA PRO A 95 -16.56 9.47 21.56
C PRO A 95 -18.06 9.11 21.51
N GLN A 96 -18.48 8.37 20.49
CA GLN A 96 -19.87 7.94 20.29
C GLN A 96 -20.20 6.62 21.01
N GLY A 97 -19.22 5.97 21.66
CA GLY A 97 -19.45 4.72 22.39
C GLY A 97 -19.86 3.54 21.50
N LEU A 98 -19.41 3.51 20.24
CA LEU A 98 -19.75 2.47 19.27
C LEU A 98 -19.21 1.10 19.70
N ALA A 99 -20.05 0.06 19.64
CA ALA A 99 -19.66 -1.29 20.03
C ALA A 99 -18.66 -1.92 19.05
N GLY A 100 -17.96 -2.99 19.49
CA GLY A 100 -17.15 -3.84 18.62
C GLY A 100 -17.95 -4.41 17.44
N LEU A 101 -17.37 -4.42 16.23
CA LEU A 101 -18.00 -5.02 15.05
C LEU A 101 -18.28 -6.51 15.26
N SER A 102 -19.32 -7.06 14.64
CA SER A 102 -19.53 -8.51 14.61
C SER A 102 -18.33 -9.23 13.97
N PRO A 103 -18.04 -10.50 14.34
CA PRO A 103 -16.90 -11.23 13.78
C PRO A 103 -16.86 -11.26 12.24
N ASN A 104 -18.01 -11.51 11.61
CA ASN A 104 -18.11 -11.56 10.16
C ASN A 104 -17.84 -10.21 9.50
N LEU A 105 -18.37 -9.12 10.09
CA LEU A 105 -18.16 -7.77 9.56
C LEU A 105 -16.71 -7.32 9.75
N ALA A 106 -16.14 -7.53 10.94
CA ALA A 106 -14.75 -7.21 11.21
C ALA A 106 -13.81 -7.98 10.27
N PHE A 107 -14.08 -9.26 10.02
CA PHE A 107 -13.28 -10.07 9.10
C PHE A 107 -13.41 -9.59 7.66
N ASN A 108 -14.63 -9.37 7.17
CA ASN A 108 -14.88 -8.88 5.82
C ASN A 108 -14.23 -7.50 5.57
N THR A 109 -14.34 -6.59 6.53
CA THR A 109 -13.69 -5.27 6.43
C THR A 109 -12.17 -5.40 6.47
N ALA A 110 -11.60 -6.20 7.38
CA ALA A 110 -10.15 -6.35 7.49
C ALA A 110 -9.54 -6.95 6.20
N ILE A 111 -10.14 -8.01 5.66
CA ILE A 111 -9.64 -8.61 4.40
C ILE A 111 -9.80 -7.65 3.23
N SER A 112 -10.96 -6.97 3.14
CA SER A 112 -11.27 -6.00 2.08
C SER A 112 -10.25 -4.87 1.96
N PHE A 113 -9.84 -4.30 3.10
CA PHE A 113 -8.81 -3.24 3.13
C PHE A 113 -7.41 -3.80 2.88
N THR A 114 -7.10 -4.98 3.42
CA THR A 114 -5.82 -5.68 3.16
C THR A 114 -5.65 -5.99 1.67
N THR A 115 -6.73 -6.37 0.99
CA THR A 115 -6.74 -6.66 -0.46
C THR A 115 -6.91 -5.41 -1.33
N ASN A 116 -6.78 -4.21 -0.75
CA ASN A 116 -6.93 -2.93 -1.44
C ASN A 116 -8.27 -2.79 -2.21
N THR A 117 -9.31 -3.50 -1.76
CA THR A 117 -10.63 -3.50 -2.36
C THR A 117 -11.51 -2.42 -1.75
N ASN A 118 -11.37 -2.22 -0.43
CA ASN A 118 -12.10 -1.22 0.33
C ASN A 118 -13.63 -1.31 0.15
N TRP A 119 -14.14 -2.53 -0.03
CA TRP A 119 -15.56 -2.85 0.10
C TRP A 119 -16.07 -2.51 1.51
N GLN A 120 -17.23 -1.86 1.56
CA GLN A 120 -17.86 -1.40 2.80
C GLN A 120 -19.34 -1.82 2.81
N SER A 121 -19.69 -2.73 3.71
CA SER A 121 -21.06 -3.20 3.96
C SER A 121 -21.66 -2.64 5.25
N TYR A 122 -21.15 -1.51 5.71
CA TYR A 122 -21.50 -0.85 6.97
C TYR A 122 -21.66 0.66 6.78
N GLY A 123 -22.38 1.32 7.69
CA GLY A 123 -22.45 2.79 7.73
C GLY A 123 -21.24 3.35 8.45
N GLY A 124 -20.41 4.15 7.76
CA GLY A 124 -19.14 4.65 8.31
C GLY A 124 -19.31 5.41 9.62
N GLU A 125 -20.24 6.36 9.66
CA GLU A 125 -20.48 7.27 10.79
C GLU A 125 -21.23 6.61 11.95
N SER A 126 -21.95 5.51 11.69
CA SER A 126 -22.77 4.81 12.68
C SER A 126 -22.14 3.52 13.18
N THR A 127 -21.08 3.02 12.53
CA THR A 127 -20.48 1.71 12.82
C THR A 127 -19.01 1.81 13.22
N MET A 128 -18.25 2.79 12.74
CA MET A 128 -16.79 2.88 12.95
C MET A 128 -16.40 4.01 13.89
N SER A 129 -15.60 3.69 14.91
CA SER A 129 -14.95 4.70 15.73
C SER A 129 -13.89 5.49 14.95
N ASN A 130 -13.55 6.70 15.41
CA ASN A 130 -12.50 7.51 14.78
C ASN A 130 -11.16 6.78 14.78
N LEU A 131 -10.85 6.04 15.86
CA LEU A 131 -9.63 5.24 15.92
C LEU A 131 -9.65 4.08 14.91
N SER A 132 -10.78 3.40 14.75
CA SER A 132 -10.93 2.34 13.74
C SER A 132 -10.69 2.88 12.33
N GLN A 133 -11.23 4.06 12.01
CA GLN A 133 -10.98 4.69 10.71
C GLN A 133 -9.50 5.05 10.56
N MET A 134 -8.92 5.75 11.52
CA MET A 134 -7.55 6.27 11.44
C MET A 134 -6.47 5.18 11.50
N LEU A 135 -6.52 4.30 12.50
CA LEU A 135 -5.51 3.26 12.70
C LEU A 135 -5.89 1.93 12.08
N GLY A 136 -7.18 1.60 12.00
CA GLY A 136 -7.62 0.33 11.44
C GLY A 136 -7.66 0.33 9.92
N LEU A 137 -8.23 1.37 9.31
CA LEU A 137 -8.55 1.42 7.88
C LEU A 137 -7.58 2.28 7.06
N THR A 138 -7.27 3.50 7.52
CA THR A 138 -6.41 4.43 6.76
C THR A 138 -5.00 3.89 6.54
N ILE A 139 -4.46 3.09 7.46
CA ILE A 139 -3.15 2.46 7.26
C ILE A 139 -3.10 1.57 6.01
N HIS A 140 -4.20 0.89 5.69
CA HIS A 140 -4.27 0.03 4.51
C HIS A 140 -4.24 0.84 3.22
N ASN A 141 -4.82 2.04 3.19
CA ASN A 141 -4.76 2.92 2.01
C ASN A 141 -3.32 3.26 1.58
N PHE A 142 -2.36 3.11 2.49
CA PHE A 142 -0.93 3.21 2.18
C PHE A 142 -0.28 1.84 2.00
N LEU A 143 -0.46 0.93 2.97
CA LEU A 143 0.30 -0.32 3.02
C LEU A 143 -0.13 -1.34 1.97
N SER A 144 -1.42 -1.43 1.62
CA SER A 144 -1.90 -2.33 0.57
C SER A 144 -1.51 -1.81 -0.82
N ALA A 145 -1.58 -0.50 -1.04
CA ALA A 145 -1.09 0.17 -2.25
C ALA A 145 0.43 0.01 -2.41
N ALA A 146 1.20 0.23 -1.34
CA ALA A 146 2.64 0.03 -1.33
C ALA A 146 3.01 -1.43 -1.62
N THR A 147 2.25 -2.38 -1.07
CA THR A 147 2.40 -3.81 -1.37
C THR A 147 2.23 -4.08 -2.87
N GLY A 148 1.18 -3.52 -3.48
CA GLY A 148 0.94 -3.67 -4.93
C GLY A 148 2.06 -3.10 -5.80
N ILE A 149 2.55 -1.90 -5.48
CA ILE A 149 3.67 -1.27 -6.19
C ILE A 149 4.96 -2.08 -6.04
N ALA A 150 5.23 -2.58 -4.83
CA ALA A 150 6.40 -3.40 -4.54
C ALA A 150 6.39 -4.72 -5.34
N LEU A 151 5.23 -5.37 -5.46
CA LEU A 151 5.04 -6.54 -6.33
C LEU A 151 5.28 -6.21 -7.80
N ALA A 152 4.76 -5.09 -8.30
CA ALA A 152 5.01 -4.65 -9.67
C ALA A 152 6.51 -4.44 -9.93
N PHE A 153 7.23 -3.82 -8.99
CA PHE A 153 8.69 -3.69 -9.07
C PHE A 153 9.40 -5.05 -9.08
N ALA A 154 9.02 -5.98 -8.23
CA ALA A 154 9.61 -7.32 -8.22
C ALA A 154 9.39 -8.05 -9.56
N LEU A 155 8.20 -7.90 -10.16
CA LEU A 155 7.88 -8.47 -11.47
C LEU A 155 8.73 -7.85 -12.59
N PHE A 156 8.85 -6.51 -12.62
CA PHE A 156 9.70 -5.81 -13.61
C PHE A 156 11.17 -6.23 -13.50
N ARG A 157 11.71 -6.39 -12.29
CA ARG A 157 13.08 -6.93 -12.08
C ARG A 157 13.22 -8.34 -12.63
N GLY A 158 12.20 -9.17 -12.46
CA GLY A 158 12.17 -10.54 -12.97
C GLY A 158 12.30 -10.61 -14.50
N PHE A 159 11.58 -9.74 -15.22
CA PHE A 159 11.69 -9.65 -16.68
C PHE A 159 13.04 -9.09 -17.13
N ALA A 160 13.47 -7.96 -16.56
CA ALA A 160 14.73 -7.31 -16.94
C ALA A 160 15.96 -8.21 -16.72
N ARG A 161 16.03 -8.93 -15.59
CA ARG A 161 17.15 -9.85 -15.29
C ARG A 161 17.25 -11.00 -16.30
N ARG A 162 16.13 -11.53 -16.81
CA ARG A 162 16.13 -12.62 -17.80
C ARG A 162 16.59 -12.17 -19.18
N GLU A 163 16.23 -10.97 -19.61
CA GLU A 163 16.70 -10.44 -20.90
C GLU A 163 18.21 -10.14 -20.89
N SER A 164 18.73 -9.57 -19.80
CA SER A 164 20.17 -9.32 -19.67
C SER A 164 21.01 -10.61 -19.64
N ALA A 165 20.48 -11.71 -19.12
CA ALA A 165 21.15 -13.01 -19.17
C ALA A 165 21.18 -13.56 -20.61
N LYS A 166 20.07 -13.46 -21.35
CA LYS A 166 19.94 -13.95 -22.72
C LYS A 166 20.81 -13.17 -23.73
N GLN A 167 21.00 -11.86 -23.52
CA GLN A 167 21.90 -11.03 -24.34
C GLN A 167 23.39 -11.26 -24.12
N ARG A 168 23.80 -11.86 -22.98
CA ARG A 168 25.20 -12.21 -22.72
C ARG A 168 25.61 -13.56 -23.29
N GLU A 169 24.63 -14.39 -23.66
CA GLU A 169 24.83 -15.72 -24.25
C GLU A 169 24.78 -15.72 -25.79
N SER A 170 24.39 -14.60 -26.42
CA SER A 170 24.39 -14.38 -27.88
C SER A 170 25.58 -13.56 -28.34
#